data_AF-A0A7J5C0I1-F1
#
_entry.id   AF-A0A7J5C0I1-F1
#
_cell.length_a   1.000
_cell.length_b   1.000
_cell.length_c   1.000
_cell.angle_alpha   90.00
_cell.angle_beta   90.00
_cell.angle_gamma   90.00
#
_symmetry.space_group_name_H-M   'P 1'
#
loop_
_entity.id
_entity.type
_entity.pdbx_description
1 polymer ?
#
loop_
_entity_poly.entity_id
_entity_poly.type
_entity_poly.pdbx_seq_one_letter_code
_entity_poly.pdbx_strand_id
1 'polypeptide(L)'
;MSLCTFTGCGRAQFEDGLCPRHWQQRRAGSPLQPVRNHMRKAERERLHPRVLELRDEGVPAERIAELLDLRMTTVLAWLREPHESAHEQVAEPVLHGVTAD
;
A
#
# COMPACT_ATOMS: atom_id res chain seq x y z
N MET A 1 -2.74 -19.74 25.80
CA MET A 1 -2.86 -18.44 25.10
C MET A 1 -4.33 -18.05 25.08
N SER A 2 -4.69 -16.89 25.60
CA SER A 2 -6.06 -16.40 25.49
C SER A 2 -6.16 -15.32 24.41
N LEU A 3 -7.36 -15.12 23.88
CA LEU A 3 -7.65 -14.12 22.87
C LEU A 3 -8.07 -12.80 23.50
N CYS A 4 -7.92 -11.72 22.75
CA CYS A 4 -8.42 -10.41 23.13
C CYS A 4 -9.93 -10.45 23.38
N THR A 5 -10.36 -9.89 24.52
CA THR A 5 -11.77 -9.80 24.95
C THR A 5 -12.60 -8.84 24.10
N PHE A 6 -11.97 -8.00 23.27
CA PHE A 6 -12.68 -7.16 22.32
C PHE A 6 -13.28 -8.01 21.19
N THR A 7 -14.60 -7.93 21.05
CA THR A 7 -15.39 -8.69 20.07
C THR A 7 -14.82 -8.57 18.65
N GLY A 8 -14.54 -9.70 18.01
CA GLY A 8 -14.06 -9.76 16.63
C GLY A 8 -12.57 -9.47 16.43
N CYS A 9 -11.77 -9.30 17.49
CA CYS A 9 -10.33 -9.04 17.33
C CYS A 9 -9.53 -10.29 16.92
N GLY A 10 -9.75 -11.42 17.60
CA GLY A 10 -9.05 -12.70 17.34
C GLY A 10 -7.53 -12.68 17.57
N ARG A 11 -6.96 -11.56 18.03
CA ARG A 11 -5.51 -11.44 18.33
C ARG A 11 -5.20 -11.97 19.72
N ALA A 12 -3.96 -12.42 19.93
CA ALA A 12 -3.48 -12.84 21.23
C ALA A 12 -3.62 -11.72 22.27
N GLN A 13 -4.10 -12.08 23.47
CA GLN A 13 -4.12 -11.16 24.60
C GLN A 13 -2.71 -10.79 25.02
N PHE A 14 -2.56 -9.58 25.55
CA PHE A 14 -1.34 -9.06 26.14
C PHE A 14 -1.56 -8.78 27.63
N GLU A 15 -2.38 -7.79 27.95
CA GLU A 15 -2.66 -7.34 29.32
C GLU A 15 -4.12 -6.88 29.44
N ASP A 16 -4.73 -7.03 30.61
CA ASP A 16 -6.15 -6.75 30.86
C ASP A 16 -7.13 -7.49 29.93
N GLY A 17 -6.73 -8.67 29.42
CA GLY A 17 -7.48 -9.40 28.42
C GLY A 17 -7.52 -8.72 27.04
N LEU A 18 -6.74 -7.67 26.81
CA LEU A 18 -6.70 -6.93 25.55
C LEU A 18 -5.44 -7.26 24.75
N CYS A 19 -5.52 -7.23 23.42
CA CYS A 19 -4.31 -7.28 22.58
C CYS A 19 -3.52 -5.96 22.73
N PRO A 20 -2.23 -5.91 22.32
CA PRO A 20 -1.39 -4.73 22.52
C PRO A 20 -2.00 -3.41 21.98
N ARG A 21 -2.69 -3.48 20.83
CA ARG A 21 -3.35 -2.30 20.24
C ARG A 21 -4.59 -1.86 21.02
N HIS A 22 -5.43 -2.78 21.47
CA HIS A 22 -6.61 -2.42 22.27
C HIS A 22 -6.19 -1.94 23.67
N TRP A 23 -5.18 -2.56 24.27
CA TRP A 23 -4.60 -2.08 25.51
C TRP A 23 -4.08 -0.64 25.38
N GLN A 24 -3.40 -0.32 24.26
CA GLN A 24 -2.93 1.04 23.99
C GLN A 24 -4.09 2.04 23.82
N GLN A 25 -5.18 1.67 23.14
CA GLN A 25 -6.38 2.51 23.03
C GLN A 25 -6.99 2.80 24.41
N ARG A 26 -7.15 1.76 25.24
CA ARG A 26 -7.65 1.90 26.61
C ARG A 26 -6.76 2.81 27.45
N ARG A 27 -5.43 2.62 27.35
CA ARG A 27 -4.45 3.44 28.06
C ARG A 27 -4.44 4.90 27.61
N ALA A 28 -4.77 5.16 26.34
CA ALA A 28 -4.94 6.50 25.81
C ALA A 28 -6.28 7.17 26.21
N GLY A 29 -7.11 6.50 27.04
CA GLY A 29 -8.43 7.01 27.44
C GLY A 29 -9.46 7.00 26.31
N SER A 30 -9.15 6.36 25.18
CA SER A 30 -10.07 6.26 24.04
C SER A 30 -10.96 5.03 24.17
N PRO A 31 -12.22 5.10 23.71
CA PRO A 31 -13.05 3.90 23.61
C PRO A 31 -12.38 2.88 22.68
N LEU A 32 -12.50 1.59 23.01
CA LEU A 32 -11.93 0.53 22.18
C LEU A 32 -12.60 0.54 20.80
N GLN A 33 -11.79 0.56 19.75
CA GLN A 33 -12.20 0.58 18.36
C GLN A 33 -11.59 -0.59 17.60
N PRO A 34 -12.32 -1.18 16.63
CA PRO A 34 -11.80 -2.25 15.81
C PRO A 34 -10.46 -1.89 15.19
N VAL A 35 -9.49 -2.76 15.43
CA VAL A 35 -8.14 -2.55 14.96
C VAL A 35 -8.06 -2.81 13.45
N ARG A 36 -7.92 -1.73 12.66
CA ARG A 36 -7.70 -1.83 11.22
C ARG A 36 -6.30 -2.40 10.94
N ASN A 37 -6.24 -3.42 10.08
CA ASN A 37 -4.97 -3.93 9.57
C ASN A 37 -4.58 -3.10 8.35
N HIS A 38 -3.90 -1.98 8.59
CA HIS A 38 -3.24 -1.26 7.52
C HIS A 38 -2.04 -2.08 7.05
N MET A 39 -1.86 -2.15 5.73
CA MET A 39 -0.64 -2.68 5.12
C MET A 39 0.59 -2.01 5.75
N ARG A 40 1.66 -2.77 5.96
CA ARG A 40 2.89 -2.19 6.54
C ARG A 40 3.47 -1.17 5.56
N LYS A 41 4.12 -0.12 6.08
CA LYS A 41 4.74 0.91 5.24
C LYS A 41 5.73 0.32 4.22
N ALA A 42 6.63 -0.55 4.67
CA ALA A 42 7.61 -1.22 3.81
C ALA A 42 6.96 -2.09 2.71
N GLU A 43 5.83 -2.71 3.01
CA GLU A 43 5.07 -3.51 2.04
C GLU A 43 4.40 -2.60 1.00
N ARG A 44 3.81 -1.48 1.43
CA ARG A 44 3.28 -0.44 0.53
C ARG A 44 4.38 0.12 -0.38
N GLU A 45 5.53 0.50 0.19
CA GLU A 45 6.67 1.03 -0.56
C GLU A 45 7.19 0.05 -1.61
N ARG A 46 7.12 -1.27 -1.32
CA ARG A 46 7.49 -2.31 -2.28
C ARG A 46 6.45 -2.54 -3.37
N LEU A 47 5.16 -2.59 -3.02
CA LEU A 47 4.09 -3.03 -3.94
C LEU A 47 3.48 -1.90 -4.75
N HIS A 48 3.45 -0.67 -4.23
CA HIS A 48 2.89 0.48 -4.92
C HIS A 48 3.55 0.76 -6.29
N PRO A 49 4.89 0.87 -6.41
CA PRO A 49 5.51 1.05 -7.73
C PRO A 49 5.18 -0.11 -8.67
N ARG A 50 5.14 -1.35 -8.16
CA ARG A 50 4.81 -2.52 -8.99
C ARG A 50 3.37 -2.47 -9.52
N VAL A 51 2.41 -1.97 -8.75
CA VAL A 51 1.02 -1.76 -9.22
C VAL A 51 0.97 -0.77 -10.39
N LEU A 52 1.77 0.29 -10.33
CA LEU A 52 1.81 1.32 -11.37
C LEU A 52 2.51 0.84 -12.63
N GLU A 53 3.62 0.10 -12.49
CA GLU A 53 4.28 -0.58 -13.62
C GLU A 53 3.31 -1.48 -14.36
N LEU A 54 2.57 -2.34 -13.64
CA LEU A 54 1.59 -3.24 -14.25
C LEU A 54 0.44 -2.49 -14.93
N ARG A 55 0.00 -1.35 -14.36
CA ARG A 55 -0.98 -0.47 -15.02
C ARG A 55 -0.43 0.05 -16.34
N ASP A 56 0.81 0.51 -16.35
CA ASP A 56 1.45 1.08 -17.53
C ASP A 56 1.73 0.00 -18.60
N GLU A 57 1.93 -1.26 -18.19
CA GLU A 57 1.94 -2.45 -19.05
C GLU A 57 0.54 -2.83 -19.62
N GLY A 58 -0.53 -2.14 -19.20
CA GLY A 58 -1.90 -2.38 -19.64
C GLY A 58 -2.61 -3.53 -18.91
N VAL A 59 -2.08 -3.98 -17.77
CA VAL A 59 -2.69 -5.05 -16.98
C VAL A 59 -3.93 -4.51 -16.25
N PRO A 60 -5.11 -5.17 -16.36
CA PRO A 60 -6.32 -4.71 -15.69
C PRO A 60 -6.20 -4.82 -14.17
N ALA A 61 -6.89 -3.94 -13.44
CA ALA A 61 -6.78 -3.82 -11.99
C ALA A 61 -7.08 -5.14 -11.25
N GLU A 62 -8.01 -5.94 -11.77
CA GLU A 62 -8.35 -7.25 -11.22
C GLU A 62 -7.18 -8.21 -11.28
N ARG A 63 -6.48 -8.20 -12.42
CA ARG A 63 -5.32 -9.06 -12.62
C ARG A 63 -4.13 -8.59 -11.77
N ILE A 64 -3.97 -7.29 -11.57
CA ILE A 64 -2.97 -6.74 -10.66
C ILE A 64 -3.22 -7.19 -9.21
N ALA A 65 -4.49 -7.16 -8.76
CA ALA A 65 -4.87 -7.59 -7.43
C ALA A 65 -4.53 -9.07 -7.19
N GLU A 66 -4.83 -9.94 -8.16
CA GLU A 66 -4.46 -11.36 -8.12
C GLU A 66 -2.95 -11.57 -8.10
N LEU A 67 -2.21 -10.92 -9.00
CA LEU A 67 -0.75 -11.12 -9.15
C LEU A 67 0.04 -10.74 -7.90
N LEU A 68 -0.43 -9.75 -7.16
CA LEU A 68 0.25 -9.20 -5.99
C LEU A 68 -0.37 -9.63 -4.65
N ASP A 69 -1.37 -10.52 -4.68
CA ASP A 69 -2.16 -10.94 -3.50
C ASP A 69 -2.71 -9.74 -2.71
N LEU A 70 -3.26 -8.76 -3.44
CA LEU A 70 -3.82 -7.54 -2.89
C LEU A 70 -5.34 -7.54 -2.95
N ARG A 71 -5.97 -6.84 -2.01
CA ARG A 71 -7.39 -6.54 -2.12
C ARG A 71 -7.64 -5.62 -3.32
N MET A 72 -8.67 -5.90 -4.10
CA MET A 72 -9.10 -5.05 -5.22
C MET A 72 -9.23 -3.57 -4.83
N THR A 73 -9.81 -3.30 -3.65
CA THR A 73 -9.99 -1.94 -3.15
C THR A 73 -8.68 -1.20 -2.90
N THR A 74 -7.61 -1.93 -2.57
CA THR A 74 -6.26 -1.37 -2.43
C THR A 74 -5.71 -0.95 -3.79
N VAL A 75 -5.81 -1.83 -4.80
CA VAL A 75 -5.35 -1.54 -6.16
C VAL A 75 -6.10 -0.34 -6.75
N LEU A 76 -7.42 -0.33 -6.69
CA LEU A 76 -8.24 0.79 -7.18
C LEU A 76 -7.99 2.10 -6.42
N ALA A 77 -7.63 2.06 -5.14
CA ALA A 77 -7.23 3.26 -4.42
C ALA A 77 -5.93 3.84 -4.98
N TRP A 78 -4.91 2.99 -5.17
CA TRP A 78 -3.60 3.42 -5.68
C TRP A 78 -3.65 3.89 -7.14
N LEU A 79 -4.45 3.25 -7.98
CA LEU A 79 -4.62 3.67 -9.38
C LEU A 79 -5.38 5.00 -9.54
N ARG A 80 -6.12 5.44 -8.51
CA ARG A 80 -6.82 6.74 -8.49
C ARG A 80 -5.94 7.89 -8.01
N GLU A 81 -4.83 7.60 -7.33
CA GLU A 81 -3.89 8.64 -6.91
C GLU A 81 -3.18 9.18 -8.17
N PRO A 82 -3.21 10.50 -8.43
CA PRO A 82 -2.49 11.07 -9.57
C PRO A 82 -1.00 10.79 -9.38
N HIS A 83 -0.44 9.97 -10.26
CA HIS A 83 0.98 9.69 -10.25
C HIS A 83 1.68 10.83 -11.00
N GLU A 84 2.36 11.71 -10.27
CA GLU A 84 3.34 12.61 -10.87
C GLU A 84 4.53 11.74 -11.31
N SER A 85 4.40 11.17 -12.50
CA SER A 85 5.43 10.33 -13.10
C SER A 85 6.65 11.19 -13.42
N ALA A 86 7.66 11.14 -12.56
CA ALA A 86 8.99 11.69 -12.79
C ALA A 86 9.75 10.89 -13.88
N HIS A 87 9.23 10.91 -15.11
CA HIS A 87 9.90 10.36 -16.30
C HIS A 87 9.76 11.33 -17.49
N GLU A 88 10.14 12.59 -17.28
CA GLU A 88 10.59 13.46 -18.37
C GLU A 88 12.13 13.44 -18.36
N GLN A 89 12.73 12.47 -19.03
CA GLN A 89 14.18 12.44 -19.29
C GLN A 89 14.52 11.40 -20.38
N VAL A 90 14.07 11.67 -21.60
CA VAL A 90 14.80 11.23 -22.80
C VAL A 90 14.89 12.43 -23.72
N ALA A 91 15.81 13.35 -23.40
CA ALA A 91 16.28 14.31 -24.38
C ALA A 91 17.25 13.56 -25.30
N GLU A 92 16.78 13.12 -26.46
CA GLU A 92 17.66 12.61 -27.51
C GLU A 92 18.67 13.71 -27.90
N PRO A 93 19.99 13.42 -27.95
CA PRO A 93 20.92 14.36 -28.57
C PRO A 93 20.67 14.34 -30.09
N VAL A 94 20.03 15.40 -30.60
CA VAL A 94 19.92 15.65 -32.04
C VAL A 94 21.33 15.86 -32.59
N LEU A 95 21.86 14.84 -33.26
CA LEU A 95 23.09 14.93 -34.06
C LEU A 95 22.82 15.81 -35.27
N HIS A 96 23.08 17.12 -35.17
CA HIS A 96 23.16 17.98 -36.35
C HIS A 96 24.52 17.79 -37.03
N GLY A 97 24.56 16.84 -37.97
CA GLY A 97 25.58 16.83 -39.01
C GLY A 97 25.16 17.73 -40.15
N VAL A 98 25.83 18.86 -40.34
CA VAL A 98 25.92 19.56 -41.63
C VAL A 98 27.35 20.08 -41.79
N THR A 99 28.00 19.57 -42.83
CA THR A 99 29.32 19.92 -43.36
C THR A 99 29.30 21.30 -44.02
N ALA A 100 30.36 22.09 -43.86
CA ALA A 100 30.62 23.26 -44.69
C ALA A 100 31.91 23.02 -45.50
N ASP A 101 31.76 23.12 -46.82
CA ASP A 101 32.80 23.28 -47.85
C ASP A 101 33.20 24.76 -47.92
#